data_AF-A0A354X0V1-F1
#
_entry.id   AF-A0A354X0V1-F1
#
_cell.length_a   1.000
_cell.length_b   1.000
_cell.length_c   1.000
_cell.angle_alpha   90.00
_cell.angle_beta   90.00
_cell.angle_gamma   90.00
#
_symmetry.space_group_name_H-M   'P 1'
#
loop_
_entity.id
_entity.type
_entity.pdbx_description
1 polymer ?
#
loop_
_entity_poly.entity_id
_entity_poly.type
_entity_poly.pdbx_seq_one_letter_code
_entity_poly.pdbx_strand_id
1 'polypeptide(L)'
;MQNNNTDPLIIETMEEKKASTLFEEMKDDVAKYITNTLELGKLEIIEKISKASSNISYVLVIAFVALFALLMLLTTLALYLGELLQNIWAGFGIVSGGILVILLILLFVKKPIRNSITN
;
A
#
# COMPACT_ATOMS: atom_id res chain seq x y z
N MET A 1 45.23 45.27 -35.93
CA MET A 1 44.61 45.23 -34.59
C MET A 1 43.19 44.71 -34.78
N GLN A 2 42.92 43.48 -34.34
CA GLN A 2 41.64 42.79 -34.55
C GLN A 2 40.68 43.20 -33.42
N ASN A 3 39.67 44.03 -33.75
CA ASN A 3 38.70 44.56 -32.79
C ASN A 3 37.58 43.54 -32.55
N ASN A 4 37.49 43.07 -31.32
CA ASN A 4 36.58 42.06 -30.78
C ASN A 4 35.25 42.69 -30.32
N ASN A 5 34.38 43.06 -31.26
CA ASN A 5 33.01 43.41 -30.90
C ASN A 5 32.07 42.23 -31.19
N THR A 6 32.06 41.24 -30.28
CA THR A 6 30.96 40.28 -30.22
C THR A 6 29.74 41.00 -29.66
N ASP A 7 28.78 41.25 -30.54
CA ASP A 7 27.48 41.85 -30.24
C ASP A 7 26.77 41.05 -29.13
N PRO A 8 26.41 41.66 -27.98
CA PRO A 8 25.91 40.94 -26.81
C PRO A 8 24.63 40.12 -27.07
N LEU A 9 23.83 40.48 -28.08
CA LEU A 9 22.61 39.76 -28.46
C LEU A 9 22.87 38.39 -29.13
N ILE A 10 24.06 38.18 -29.71
CA ILE A 10 24.43 36.89 -30.33
C ILE A 10 24.83 35.86 -29.25
N ILE A 11 25.37 36.30 -28.11
CA ILE A 11 25.74 35.42 -27.01
C ILE A 11 24.48 34.95 -26.26
N GLU A 12 23.52 35.85 -26.04
CA GLU A 12 22.26 35.55 -25.33
C GLU A 12 21.36 34.57 -26.12
N THR A 13 21.27 34.73 -27.44
CA THR A 13 20.50 33.82 -28.32
C THR A 13 21.17 32.45 -28.52
N MET A 14 22.50 32.38 -28.42
CA MET A 14 23.26 31.11 -28.47
C MET A 14 23.13 30.32 -27.15
N GLU A 15 23.04 31.00 -26.00
CA GLU A 15 22.78 30.36 -24.71
C GLU A 15 21.33 29.86 -24.58
N GLU A 16 20.33 30.65 -24.99
CA GLU A 16 18.92 30.22 -24.98
C GLU A 16 18.69 28.97 -25.83
N LYS A 17 19.27 28.94 -27.04
CA LYS A 17 19.09 27.81 -27.96
C LYS A 17 19.81 26.55 -27.48
N LYS A 18 20.91 26.69 -26.74
CA LYS A 18 21.64 25.58 -26.16
C LYS A 18 20.92 25.04 -24.91
N ALA A 19 20.37 25.93 -24.09
CA ALA A 19 19.56 25.56 -22.94
C ALA A 19 18.29 24.81 -23.36
N SER A 20 17.59 25.27 -24.41
CA SER A 20 16.40 24.59 -24.92
C SER A 20 16.71 23.20 -25.47
N THR A 21 17.80 23.03 -26.23
CA THR A 21 18.21 21.71 -26.73
C THR A 21 18.60 20.74 -25.61
N LEU A 22 19.26 21.22 -24.55
CA LEU A 22 19.62 20.39 -23.39
C LEU A 22 18.38 19.99 -22.58
N PHE A 23 17.41 20.90 -22.43
CA PHE A 23 16.13 20.59 -21.80
C PHE A 23 15.32 19.56 -22.59
N GLU A 24 15.38 19.62 -23.92
CA GLU A 24 14.68 18.70 -24.81
C GLU A 24 15.32 17.31 -24.81
N GLU A 25 16.65 17.21 -24.82
CA GLU A 25 17.40 15.96 -24.62
C GLU A 25 17.12 15.32 -23.25
N MET A 26 17.18 16.11 -22.16
CA MET A 26 16.87 15.59 -20.82
C MET A 26 15.43 15.07 -20.72
N LYS A 27 14.48 15.74 -21.37
CA LYS A 27 13.08 15.31 -21.38
C LYS A 27 12.92 14.00 -22.14
N ASP A 28 13.65 13.82 -23.24
CA ASP A 28 13.61 12.61 -24.06
C ASP A 28 14.26 11.41 -23.34
N ASP A 29 15.36 11.65 -22.63
CA ASP A 29 16.00 10.64 -21.77
C ASP A 29 15.14 10.24 -20.57
N VAL A 30 14.46 11.21 -19.93
CA VAL A 30 13.49 10.93 -18.86
C VAL A 30 12.27 10.19 -19.41
N ALA A 31 11.78 10.54 -20.60
CA ALA A 31 10.68 9.83 -21.25
C ALA A 31 11.06 8.38 -21.59
N LYS A 32 12.27 8.14 -22.11
CA LYS A 32 12.81 6.79 -22.33
C LYS A 32 13.00 6.02 -21.03
N TYR A 33 13.50 6.67 -19.97
CA TYR A 33 13.68 6.04 -18.67
C TYR A 33 12.34 5.62 -18.06
N ILE A 34 11.33 6.51 -18.08
CA ILE A 34 9.96 6.21 -17.63
C ILE A 34 9.37 5.06 -18.45
N THR A 35 9.58 5.06 -19.77
CA THR A 35 9.08 4.00 -20.65
C THR A 35 9.73 2.64 -20.34
N ASN A 36 11.05 2.59 -20.18
CA ASN A 36 11.78 1.36 -19.80
C ASN A 36 11.41 0.88 -18.39
N THR A 37 11.22 1.79 -17.44
CA THR A 37 10.84 1.44 -16.05
C THR A 37 9.40 0.93 -15.98
N LEU A 38 8.51 1.43 -16.85
CA LEU A 38 7.13 0.94 -16.98
C LEU A 38 7.06 -0.43 -17.68
N GLU A 39 7.92 -0.70 -18.66
CA GLU A 39 8.03 -2.02 -19.29
C GLU A 39 8.51 -3.09 -18.30
N LEU A 40 9.54 -2.78 -17.51
CA LEU A 40 10.05 -3.68 -16.46
C LEU A 40 9.03 -3.85 -15.31
N GLY A 41 8.36 -2.76 -14.93
CA GLY A 41 7.29 -2.80 -13.92
C GLY A 41 6.11 -3.67 -14.33
N LYS A 42 5.70 -3.65 -15.61
CA LYS A 42 4.60 -4.48 -16.11
C LYS A 42 4.90 -5.97 -15.95
N LEU A 43 6.13 -6.39 -16.29
CA LEU A 43 6.50 -7.79 -16.27
C LEU A 43 6.66 -8.31 -14.83
N GLU A 44 7.29 -7.54 -13.94
CA GLU A 44 7.39 -7.89 -12.50
C GLU A 44 6.02 -7.89 -11.80
N ILE A 45 5.15 -6.92 -12.12
CA ILE A 45 3.79 -6.84 -11.57
C ILE A 45 2.98 -8.05 -12.05
N ILE A 46 3.03 -8.39 -13.34
CA ILE A 46 2.33 -9.57 -13.87
C ILE A 46 2.91 -10.86 -13.29
N GLU A 47 4.23 -11.00 -13.16
CA GLU A 47 4.85 -12.20 -12.60
C GLU A 47 4.55 -12.37 -11.10
N LYS A 48 4.54 -11.28 -10.32
CA LYS A 48 4.10 -11.29 -8.91
C LYS A 48 2.61 -11.57 -8.76
N ILE A 49 1.76 -10.96 -9.59
CA ILE A 49 0.31 -11.24 -9.60
C ILE A 49 0.06 -12.70 -10.02
N SER A 50 0.81 -13.20 -10.99
CA SER A 50 0.66 -14.56 -11.52
C SER A 50 1.12 -15.61 -10.50
N LYS A 51 2.21 -15.36 -9.75
CA LYS A 51 2.61 -16.22 -8.62
C LYS A 51 1.64 -16.11 -7.43
N ALA A 52 1.05 -14.95 -7.21
CA ALA A 52 0.06 -14.77 -6.14
C ALA A 52 -1.29 -15.43 -6.47
N SER A 53 -1.72 -15.45 -7.73
CA SER A 53 -3.05 -15.90 -8.14
C SER A 53 -3.38 -17.35 -7.74
N SER A 54 -2.39 -18.25 -7.83
CA SER A 54 -2.56 -19.66 -7.43
C SER A 54 -2.74 -19.83 -5.92
N ASN A 55 -1.95 -19.11 -5.11
CA ASN A 55 -2.07 -19.16 -3.66
C ASN A 55 -3.28 -18.38 -3.13
N ILE A 56 -3.71 -17.32 -3.82
CA ILE A 56 -4.85 -16.49 -3.41
C ILE A 56 -6.12 -17.33 -3.34
N SER A 57 -6.42 -18.17 -4.34
CA SER A 57 -7.64 -19.01 -4.30
C SER A 57 -7.63 -19.99 -3.14
N TYR A 58 -6.52 -20.67 -2.89
CA TYR A 58 -6.41 -21.63 -1.79
C TYR A 58 -6.50 -20.94 -0.41
N VAL A 59 -5.79 -19.83 -0.24
CA VAL A 59 -5.84 -19.02 0.99
C VAL A 59 -7.23 -18.42 1.21
N LEU A 60 -7.91 -17.97 0.15
CA LEU A 60 -9.23 -17.39 0.24
C LEU A 60 -10.25 -18.42 0.71
N VAL A 61 -10.24 -19.64 0.16
CA VAL A 61 -11.14 -20.73 0.58
C VAL A 61 -10.89 -21.09 2.04
N ILE A 62 -9.62 -21.26 2.44
CA ILE A 62 -9.28 -21.57 3.84
C ILE A 62 -9.67 -20.44 4.77
N ALA A 63 -9.39 -19.19 4.41
CA ALA A 63 -9.76 -18.02 5.19
C ALA A 63 -11.28 -17.93 5.35
N PHE A 64 -12.04 -18.24 4.30
CA PHE A 64 -13.50 -18.25 4.35
C PHE A 64 -14.02 -19.34 5.30
N VAL A 65 -13.49 -20.56 5.20
CA VAL A 65 -13.84 -21.67 6.10
C VAL A 65 -13.46 -21.34 7.54
N ALA A 66 -12.26 -20.83 7.77
CA ALA A 66 -11.77 -20.45 9.09
C ALA A 66 -12.61 -19.32 9.71
N LEU A 67 -12.98 -18.31 8.91
CA LEU A 67 -13.87 -17.23 9.33
C LEU A 67 -15.24 -17.78 9.73
N PHE A 68 -15.81 -18.68 8.93
CA PHE A 68 -17.10 -19.28 9.21
C PHE A 68 -17.08 -20.15 10.47
N ALA A 69 -16.01 -20.94 10.65
CA ALA A 69 -15.78 -21.72 11.85
C ALA A 69 -15.63 -20.82 13.09
N LEU A 70 -14.88 -19.72 12.99
CA LEU A 70 -14.71 -18.75 14.07
C LEU A 70 -16.04 -18.09 14.46
N LEU A 71 -16.85 -17.70 13.47
CA LEU A 71 -18.19 -17.14 13.72
C LEU A 71 -19.09 -18.15 14.44
N MET A 72 -19.06 -19.42 14.03
CA MET A 72 -19.79 -20.48 14.71
C MET A 72 -19.32 -20.65 16.15
N LEU A 73 -18.01 -20.67 16.38
CA LEU A 73 -17.41 -20.80 17.71
C LEU A 73 -17.84 -19.64 18.63
N LEU A 74 -17.79 -18.41 18.13
CA LEU A 74 -18.25 -17.22 18.84
C LEU A 74 -19.75 -17.27 19.15
N THR A 75 -20.55 -17.72 18.19
CA THR A 75 -22.00 -17.87 18.33
C THR A 75 -22.32 -18.92 19.39
N THR A 76 -21.64 -20.08 19.36
CA THR A 76 -21.78 -21.12 20.38
C THR A 76 -21.39 -20.60 21.77
N LEU A 77 -20.29 -19.85 21.87
CA LEU A 77 -19.85 -19.28 23.14
C LEU A 77 -20.84 -18.23 23.67
N ALA A 78 -21.40 -17.40 22.79
CA ALA A 78 -22.43 -16.42 23.13
C ALA A 78 -23.73 -17.10 23.60
N LEU A 79 -24.15 -18.18 22.95
CA LEU A 79 -25.32 -18.95 23.36
C LEU A 79 -25.09 -19.64 24.70
N TYR A 80 -23.91 -20.24 24.90
CA TYR A 80 -23.54 -20.89 26.16
C TYR A 80 -23.53 -19.90 27.33
N LEU A 81 -22.91 -18.73 27.15
CA LEU A 81 -22.97 -17.64 28.14
C LEU A 81 -24.41 -17.12 28.30
N GLY A 82 -25.17 -17.04 27.22
CA GLY A 82 -26.56 -16.59 27.24
C GLY A 82 -27.45 -17.51 28.06
N GLU A 83 -27.27 -18.82 27.95
CA GLU A 83 -27.99 -19.82 28.74
C GLU A 83 -27.59 -19.75 30.22
N LEU A 84 -26.29 -19.59 30.50
CA LEU A 84 -25.78 -19.43 31.88
C LEU A 84 -26.33 -18.17 32.56
N LEU A 85 -26.50 -17.08 31.81
CA LEU A 85 -27.05 -15.82 32.29
C LEU A 85 -28.59 -15.77 32.24
N GLN A 86 -29.24 -16.87 31.81
CA GLN A 86 -30.68 -16.95 31.51
C GLN A 86 -31.18 -15.85 30.55
N ASN A 87 -30.29 -15.27 29.75
CA ASN A 87 -30.60 -14.23 28.79
C ASN A 87 -29.63 -14.28 27.59
N ILE A 88 -30.15 -14.71 26.44
CA ILE A 88 -29.41 -14.82 25.18
C ILE A 88 -28.80 -13.47 24.76
N TRP A 89 -29.52 -12.36 24.96
CA TRP A 89 -29.05 -11.03 24.59
C TRP A 89 -27.82 -10.61 25.40
N ALA A 90 -27.80 -10.97 26.68
CA ALA A 90 -26.66 -10.68 27.55
C ALA A 90 -25.42 -11.50 27.14
N GLY A 91 -25.60 -12.76 26.75
CA GLY A 91 -24.52 -13.62 26.25
C GLY A 91 -23.83 -13.05 25.02
N PHE A 92 -24.60 -12.66 24.00
CA PHE A 92 -24.05 -11.99 22.81
C PHE A 92 -23.42 -10.63 23.14
N GLY A 93 -24.05 -9.85 24.02
CA GLY A 93 -23.53 -8.55 24.44
C GLY A 93 -22.16 -8.63 25.12
N ILE A 94 -21.97 -9.60 26.02
CA ILE A 94 -20.71 -9.80 26.74
C ILE A 94 -19.61 -10.30 25.80
N VAL A 95 -19.90 -11.29 24.95
CA VAL A 95 -18.90 -11.84 24.02
C VAL A 95 -18.49 -10.79 22.98
N SER A 96 -19.45 -10.11 22.34
CA SER A 96 -19.15 -9.06 21.36
C SER A 96 -18.46 -7.84 21.99
N GLY A 97 -18.90 -7.41 23.16
CA GLY A 97 -18.28 -6.33 23.92
C GLY A 97 -16.85 -6.66 24.34
N GLY A 98 -16.60 -7.86 24.86
CA GLY A 98 -15.26 -8.32 25.23
C GLY A 98 -14.29 -8.31 24.05
N ILE A 99 -14.74 -8.80 22.89
CA ILE A 99 -13.94 -8.79 21.65
C ILE A 99 -13.68 -7.37 21.15
N LEU A 100 -14.67 -6.48 21.20
CA LEU A 100 -14.48 -5.07 20.85
C LEU A 100 -13.48 -4.37 21.76
N VAL A 101 -13.52 -4.63 23.06
CA VAL A 101 -12.56 -4.06 24.02
C VAL A 101 -11.14 -4.57 23.74
N ILE A 102 -10.97 -5.88 23.51
CA ILE A 102 -9.68 -6.46 23.13
C ILE A 102 -9.16 -5.83 21.83
N LEU A 103 -10.04 -5.66 20.83
CA LEU A 103 -9.69 -5.03 19.55
C LEU A 103 -9.27 -3.57 19.76
N LEU A 104 -9.97 -2.82 20.60
CA LEU A 104 -9.65 -1.44 20.94
C LEU A 104 -8.29 -1.33 21.63
N ILE A 105 -8.01 -2.21 22.60
CA ILE A 105 -6.72 -2.30 23.27
C ILE A 105 -5.62 -2.61 22.26
N LEU A 106 -5.82 -3.61 21.39
CA LEU A 106 -4.85 -3.98 20.37
C LEU A 106 -4.56 -2.81 19.41
N LEU A 107 -5.57 -2.04 19.03
CA LEU A 107 -5.42 -0.86 18.17
C LEU A 107 -4.64 0.27 18.86
N PHE A 108 -4.88 0.49 20.15
CA PHE A 108 -4.12 1.45 20.96
C PHE A 108 -2.67 1.02 21.15
N VAL A 109 -2.41 -0.28 21.35
CA VAL A 109 -1.05 -0.85 21.50
C VAL A 109 -0.30 -0.90 20.17
N LYS A 110 -0.99 -1.00 19.03
CA LYS A 110 -0.32 -1.01 17.71
C LYS A 110 0.30 0.34 17.35
N LYS A 111 -0.24 1.45 17.86
CA LYS A 111 0.31 2.80 17.63
C LYS A 111 1.74 3.02 18.17
N PRO A 112 2.09 2.62 19.41
CA PRO A 112 3.46 2.77 19.92
C PRO A 112 4.47 1.77 19.31
N ILE A 113 4.04 0.56 18.90
CA ILE A 113 4.99 -0.46 18.39
C ILE A 113 5.64 -0.02 17.07
N ARG A 114 4.90 0.65 16.18
CA ARG A 114 5.46 1.12 14.89
C ARG A 114 6.53 2.22 15.05
N ASN A 115 6.51 2.96 16.15
CA ASN A 115 7.45 4.07 16.38
C ASN A 115 8.70 3.66 17.17
N SER A 116 8.73 2.45 17.74
CA SER A 116 9.86 1.98 18.56
C SER A 116 10.88 1.12 17.78
N ILE A 117 10.57 0.72 16.55
CA ILE A 117 11.44 -0.11 15.68
C ILE A 117 12.16 0.71 14.61
N THR A 118 11.93 2.02 14.57
CA THR A 118 12.63 2.97 13.68
C THR A 118 13.33 4.04 14.54
N ASN A 119 14.27 3.61 15.37
CA ASN A 119 15.33 4.45 15.91
C ASN A 119 16.59 3.61 16.06
#